data_AF-A0AAV4ZB94-F1
#
_entry.id   AF-A0AAV4ZB94-F1
#
_cell.length_a   1.000
_cell.length_b   1.000
_cell.length_c   1.000
_cell.angle_alpha   90.00
_cell.angle_beta   90.00
_cell.angle_gamma   90.00
#
_symmetry.space_group_name_H-M   'P 1'
#
loop_
_entity.id
_entity.type
_entity.pdbx_description
1 polymer ?
#
loop_
_entity_poly.entity_id
_entity_poly.type
_entity_poly.pdbx_seq_one_letter_code
_entity_poly.pdbx_strand_id
1 'polypeptide(L)'
;MNRTTGILAVAVTLALGVSGCTGFSYLSKNYATVGVQVVTIGCKDPYSVYDQRRVSKMLVVSDGLREITGCGIDERYDGQGGPAETRAKRLREAARAFLDETARENCKITGEAIFSDLQTEFSYICKPTPEERGLKVPRLPGRG
;
A
#
# COMPACT_ATOMS: atom_id res chain seq x y z
N MET A 1 -12.44 -9.34 -56.76
CA MET A 1 -12.81 -10.15 -55.58
C MET A 1 -11.75 -9.95 -54.51
N ASN A 2 -12.16 -9.33 -53.39
CA ASN A 2 -11.34 -8.97 -52.23
C ASN A 2 -10.77 -10.20 -51.51
N ARG A 3 -9.58 -10.05 -50.92
CA ARG A 3 -9.24 -10.59 -49.57
C ARG A 3 -7.86 -10.11 -49.10
N THR A 4 -7.80 -8.86 -48.68
CA THR A 4 -6.80 -8.40 -47.69
C THR A 4 -7.20 -9.00 -46.35
N THR A 5 -6.51 -10.06 -45.93
CA THR A 5 -6.72 -10.67 -44.60
C THR A 5 -5.48 -10.37 -43.78
N GLY A 6 -5.61 -9.38 -42.90
CA GLY A 6 -4.57 -8.93 -41.99
C GLY A 6 -4.18 -10.03 -41.01
N ILE A 7 -2.88 -10.08 -40.71
CA ILE A 7 -2.36 -10.77 -39.54
C ILE A 7 -1.82 -9.67 -38.62
N LEU A 8 -2.71 -9.16 -37.77
CA LEU A 8 -2.35 -8.45 -36.55
C LEU A 8 -1.79 -9.50 -35.59
N ALA A 9 -0.48 -9.69 -35.61
CA ALA A 9 0.21 -10.47 -34.59
C ALA A 9 0.17 -9.66 -33.28
N VAL A 10 -0.75 -10.07 -32.40
CA VAL A 10 -0.87 -9.56 -31.03
C VAL A 10 0.42 -9.90 -30.29
N ALA A 11 1.28 -8.91 -30.10
CA ALA A 11 2.40 -8.99 -29.17
C ALA A 11 1.84 -8.95 -27.74
N VAL A 12 1.49 -10.11 -27.18
CA VAL A 12 1.29 -10.28 -25.74
C VAL A 12 2.67 -10.31 -25.10
N THR A 13 3.21 -9.15 -24.75
CA THR A 13 4.39 -9.07 -23.90
C THR A 13 3.99 -9.41 -22.47
N LEU A 14 4.31 -10.64 -22.06
CA LEU A 14 4.40 -11.04 -20.66
C LEU A 14 5.49 -10.19 -19.97
N ALA A 15 5.10 -9.06 -19.40
CA ALA A 15 5.93 -8.26 -18.51
C ALA A 15 5.89 -8.84 -17.09
N LEU A 16 6.43 -10.04 -16.92
CA LEU A 16 6.62 -10.68 -15.60
C LEU A 16 8.12 -10.92 -15.42
N GLY A 17 8.83 -10.04 -14.71
CA GLY A 17 10.19 -10.39 -14.25
C GLY A 17 11.20 -9.28 -13.95
N VAL A 18 10.92 -7.99 -14.21
CA VAL A 18 11.89 -6.89 -13.96
C VAL A 18 11.53 -5.94 -12.81
N SER A 19 10.43 -6.21 -12.09
CA SER A 19 9.94 -5.35 -11.00
C SER A 19 10.77 -5.39 -9.72
N GLY A 20 11.62 -6.40 -9.51
CA GLY A 20 12.40 -6.56 -8.26
C GLY A 20 13.47 -5.48 -8.07
N CYS A 21 14.43 -5.36 -9.01
CA CYS A 21 15.51 -4.38 -8.89
C CYS A 21 15.04 -2.94 -9.11
N THR A 22 14.07 -2.75 -10.02
CA THR A 22 13.48 -1.43 -10.29
C THR A 22 12.62 -0.96 -9.13
N GLY A 23 11.83 -1.85 -8.53
CA GLY A 23 11.04 -1.59 -7.32
C GLY A 23 11.91 -1.25 -6.13
N PHE A 24 12.95 -2.05 -5.84
CA PHE A 24 13.90 -1.75 -4.76
C PHE A 24 14.58 -0.39 -4.95
N SER A 25 15.06 -0.09 -6.15
CA SER A 25 15.70 1.19 -6.47
C SER A 25 14.73 2.37 -6.29
N TYR A 26 13.47 2.20 -6.70
CA TYR A 26 12.43 3.20 -6.50
C TYR A 26 12.14 3.41 -5.01
N LEU A 27 11.91 2.34 -4.26
CA LEU A 27 11.59 2.42 -2.83
C LEU A 27 12.74 3.03 -2.04
N SER A 28 13.97 2.61 -2.30
CA SER A 28 15.16 3.21 -1.69
C SER A 28 15.26 4.71 -1.98
N LYS A 29 15.13 5.11 -3.25
CA LYS A 29 15.22 6.53 -3.64
C LYS A 29 14.13 7.40 -3.00
N ASN A 30 12.91 6.88 -2.88
CA ASN A 30 11.77 7.68 -2.47
C ASN A 30 11.47 7.61 -0.97
N TYR A 31 11.78 6.47 -0.30
CA TYR A 31 11.36 6.22 1.08
C TYR A 31 12.49 6.02 2.08
N ALA A 32 13.76 5.87 1.67
CA ALA A 32 14.86 5.58 2.61
C ALA A 32 15.06 6.66 3.70
N THR A 33 14.70 7.91 3.42
CA THR A 33 14.84 9.04 4.37
C THR A 33 13.50 9.46 4.99
N VAL A 34 12.41 8.79 4.64
CA VAL A 34 11.09 9.10 5.17
C VAL A 34 10.96 8.48 6.56
N GLY A 35 10.62 9.30 7.57
CA GLY A 35 10.41 8.82 8.93
C GLY A 35 9.28 7.79 8.96
N VAL A 36 9.58 6.62 9.54
CA VAL A 36 8.60 5.55 9.71
C VAL A 36 7.59 5.91 10.80
N GLN A 37 6.32 5.60 10.55
CA GLN A 37 5.22 5.71 11.51
C GLN A 37 4.55 4.35 11.62
N VAL A 38 4.09 3.97 12.81
CA VAL A 38 3.42 2.67 13.00
C VAL A 38 1.93 2.90 13.20
N VAL A 39 1.13 2.26 12.35
CA VAL A 39 -0.32 2.11 12.56
C VAL A 39 -0.61 0.68 12.97
N THR A 40 -1.65 0.49 13.76
CA THR A 40 -2.04 -0.83 14.23
C THR A 40 -3.48 -1.11 13.82
N ILE A 41 -3.72 -2.23 13.13
CA ILE A 41 -5.08 -2.62 12.70
C ILE A 41 -5.42 -4.02 13.22
N GLY A 42 -6.72 -4.36 13.19
CA GLY A 42 -7.21 -5.67 13.59
C GLY A 42 -6.71 -6.13 14.97
N CYS A 43 -6.09 -7.31 15.03
CA CYS A 43 -5.62 -7.98 16.24
C CYS A 43 -4.30 -7.41 16.81
N LYS A 44 -4.16 -6.08 16.80
CA LYS A 44 -2.93 -5.38 17.20
C LYS A 44 -1.73 -5.66 16.28
N ASP A 45 -1.99 -5.88 15.00
CA ASP A 45 -0.95 -6.09 14.01
C ASP A 45 -0.33 -4.74 13.59
N PRO A 46 1.00 -4.57 13.79
CA PRO A 46 1.67 -3.32 13.43
C PRO A 46 2.00 -3.29 11.94
N TYR A 47 1.73 -2.15 11.32
CA TYR A 47 2.11 -1.83 9.94
C TYR A 47 2.99 -0.59 9.94
N SER A 48 4.11 -0.67 9.24
CA SER A 48 5.01 0.47 9.05
C SER A 48 4.51 1.31 7.87
N VAL A 49 4.34 2.60 8.10
CA VAL A 49 3.88 3.57 7.11
C VAL A 49 4.95 4.63 6.89
N TYR A 50 5.41 4.75 5.65
CA TYR A 50 6.32 5.79 5.20
C TYR A 50 5.51 6.83 4.42
N ASP A 51 5.19 7.95 5.08
CA ASP A 51 4.24 8.94 4.59
C ASP A 51 4.94 10.10 3.86
N GLN A 52 4.81 10.13 2.53
CA GLN A 52 5.30 11.20 1.67
C GLN A 52 4.21 12.21 1.35
N ARG A 53 3.85 13.00 2.36
CA ARG A 53 2.77 14.00 2.27
C ARG A 53 2.90 14.97 1.11
N ARG A 54 4.13 15.39 0.76
CA ARG A 54 4.38 16.35 -0.32
C ARG A 54 3.85 15.89 -1.68
N VAL A 55 3.82 14.58 -1.91
CA VAL A 55 3.35 13.98 -3.16
C VAL A 55 2.08 13.16 -2.98
N SER A 56 1.44 13.26 -1.80
CA SER A 56 0.22 12.52 -1.42
C SER A 56 0.32 11.01 -1.67
N LYS A 57 1.47 10.44 -1.28
CA LYS A 57 1.74 9.00 -1.35
C LYS A 57 2.19 8.47 0.00
N MET A 58 1.90 7.21 0.26
CA MET A 58 2.42 6.50 1.41
C MET A 58 2.77 5.06 1.02
N LEU A 59 3.90 4.57 1.51
CA LEU A 59 4.24 3.15 1.44
C LEU A 59 3.81 2.49 2.74
N VAL A 60 3.02 1.43 2.65
CA VAL A 60 2.65 0.59 3.79
C VAL A 60 3.37 -0.74 3.66
N VAL A 61 4.01 -1.12 4.76
CA VAL A 61 4.81 -2.35 4.87
C VAL A 61 4.26 -3.19 6.02
N SER A 62 3.89 -4.43 5.70
CA SER A 62 3.55 -5.44 6.70
C SER A 62 4.82 -5.93 7.38
N ASP A 63 4.86 -5.90 8.71
CA ASP A 63 5.92 -6.49 9.50
C ASP A 63 5.69 -8.01 9.60
N GLY A 64 5.97 -8.72 8.49
CA GLY A 64 5.59 -10.11 8.24
C GLY A 64 6.05 -11.14 9.28
N LEU A 65 6.95 -10.79 10.20
CA LEU A 65 7.41 -11.68 11.28
C LEU A 65 6.33 -11.94 12.35
N ARG A 66 5.35 -11.03 12.54
CA ARG A 66 4.25 -11.25 13.48
C ARG A 66 2.97 -11.78 12.84
N GLU A 67 2.87 -11.74 11.52
CA GLU A 67 1.74 -12.33 10.77
C GLU A 67 1.62 -13.86 10.97
N ILE A 68 2.70 -14.51 11.44
CA ILE A 68 2.76 -15.96 11.72
C ILE A 68 2.41 -16.27 13.20
N THR A 69 2.50 -15.30 14.11
CA THR A 69 2.36 -15.52 15.56
C THR A 69 1.22 -14.76 16.22
N GLY A 70 0.61 -13.78 15.54
CA GLY A 70 -0.55 -13.02 16.02
C GLY A 70 -1.83 -13.47 15.32
N CYS A 71 -2.78 -13.99 16.11
CA CYS A 71 -4.15 -14.34 15.71
C CYS A 71 -4.30 -15.11 14.38
N GLY A 72 -4.12 -16.43 14.49
CA GLY A 72 -4.85 -17.41 13.67
C GLY A 72 -4.88 -17.11 12.17
N ILE A 73 -3.75 -17.30 11.50
CA ILE A 73 -3.75 -17.57 10.06
C ILE A 73 -4.79 -18.67 9.74
N ASP A 74 -4.97 -19.68 10.61
CA ASP A 74 -5.92 -20.77 10.36
C ASP A 74 -7.42 -20.42 10.54
N GLU A 75 -7.80 -19.40 11.33
CA GLU A 75 -9.22 -19.09 11.60
C GLU A 75 -9.82 -18.06 10.61
N ARG A 76 -9.00 -17.44 9.75
CA ARG A 76 -9.40 -16.26 8.96
C ARG A 76 -9.42 -16.46 7.44
N TYR A 77 -8.95 -17.61 6.93
CA TYR A 77 -8.97 -17.92 5.49
C TYR A 77 -10.27 -18.56 4.99
N ASP A 78 -11.22 -18.84 5.87
CA ASP A 78 -12.54 -19.37 5.50
C ASP A 78 -13.33 -18.36 4.66
N GLY A 79 -13.21 -18.48 3.33
CA GLY A 79 -14.02 -17.74 2.34
C GLY A 79 -13.53 -16.34 1.97
N GLN A 80 -12.32 -15.94 2.38
CA GLN A 80 -11.81 -14.57 2.19
C GLN A 80 -10.75 -14.41 1.08
N GLY A 81 -10.50 -15.47 0.31
CA GLY A 81 -9.40 -15.52 -0.67
C GLY A 81 -8.09 -16.05 -0.07
N GLY A 82 -7.12 -16.36 -0.92
CA GLY A 82 -5.82 -16.88 -0.49
C GLY A 82 -4.99 -15.85 0.30
N PRO A 83 -3.87 -16.26 0.92
CA PRO A 83 -3.03 -15.41 1.77
C PRO A 83 -2.58 -14.07 1.17
N ALA A 84 -2.43 -14.00 -0.16
CA ALA A 84 -2.06 -12.77 -0.85
C ALA A 84 -3.23 -11.76 -0.95
N GLU A 85 -4.45 -12.24 -1.22
CA GLU A 85 -5.64 -11.40 -1.40
C GLU A 85 -6.06 -10.77 -0.06
N THR A 86 -6.03 -11.55 1.02
CA THR A 86 -6.29 -11.04 2.37
C THR A 86 -5.22 -10.04 2.81
N ARG A 87 -3.97 -10.23 2.41
CA ARG A 87 -2.87 -9.32 2.74
C ARG A 87 -2.98 -7.97 2.01
N ALA A 88 -3.29 -7.96 0.73
CA ALA A 88 -3.53 -6.71 -0.01
C ALA A 88 -4.67 -5.90 0.62
N LYS A 89 -5.76 -6.57 1.02
CA LYS A 89 -6.87 -5.94 1.75
C LYS A 89 -6.41 -5.33 3.07
N ARG A 90 -5.59 -6.04 3.86
CA ARG A 90 -5.04 -5.53 5.13
C ARG A 90 -4.11 -4.34 4.95
N LEU A 91 -3.24 -4.35 3.93
CA LEU A 91 -2.39 -3.18 3.63
C LEU A 91 -3.24 -1.95 3.31
N ARG A 92 -4.34 -2.12 2.58
CA ARG A 92 -5.30 -1.03 2.31
C ARG A 92 -6.02 -0.57 3.57
N GLU A 93 -6.40 -1.49 4.45
CA GLU A 93 -7.01 -1.18 5.74
C GLU A 93 -6.04 -0.39 6.64
N ALA A 94 -4.77 -0.79 6.69
CA ALA A 94 -3.72 -0.07 7.41
C ALA A 94 -3.50 1.34 6.83
N ALA A 95 -3.50 1.48 5.50
CA ALA A 95 -3.43 2.78 4.85
C ALA A 95 -4.62 3.68 5.23
N ARG A 96 -5.84 3.12 5.30
CA ARG A 96 -7.05 3.85 5.73
C ARG A 96 -6.98 4.25 7.20
N ALA A 97 -6.68 3.31 8.08
CA ALA A 97 -6.53 3.57 9.51
C ALA A 97 -5.48 4.66 9.77
N PHE A 98 -4.35 4.62 9.05
CA PHE A 98 -3.32 5.64 9.18
C PHE A 98 -3.82 7.03 8.79
N LEU A 99 -4.58 7.16 7.69
CA LEU A 99 -5.19 8.43 7.32
C LEU A 99 -6.18 8.90 8.39
N ASP A 100 -7.05 8.01 8.89
CA ASP A 100 -8.05 8.36 9.89
C ASP A 100 -7.38 8.81 11.22
N GLU A 101 -6.36 8.09 11.70
CA GLU A 101 -5.60 8.42 12.92
C GLU A 101 -4.76 9.69 12.77
N THR A 102 -4.44 10.09 11.54
CA THR A 102 -3.66 11.30 11.26
C THR A 102 -4.53 12.49 10.83
N ALA A 103 -5.78 12.54 11.29
CA ALA A 103 -6.74 13.62 11.02
C ALA A 103 -6.93 13.88 9.50
N ARG A 104 -6.84 12.80 8.73
CA ARG A 104 -6.95 12.74 7.27
C ARG A 104 -8.11 11.82 6.87
N GLU A 105 -9.14 11.72 7.70
CA GLU A 105 -10.31 10.87 7.49
C GLU A 105 -11.07 11.20 6.19
N ASN A 106 -10.99 12.45 5.74
CA ASN A 106 -11.59 12.92 4.49
C ASN A 106 -10.72 12.65 3.25
N CYS A 107 -9.50 12.14 3.43
CA CYS A 107 -8.66 11.73 2.33
C CYS A 107 -9.17 10.42 1.73
N LYS A 108 -9.08 10.27 0.41
CA LYS A 108 -9.48 9.07 -0.34
C LYS A 108 -8.26 8.47 -1.01
N ILE A 109 -8.11 7.14 -0.91
CA ILE A 109 -7.10 6.40 -1.69
C ILE A 109 -7.57 6.39 -3.15
N THR A 110 -6.70 6.79 -4.07
CA THR A 110 -6.99 6.95 -5.50
C THR A 110 -6.16 6.05 -6.39
N GLY A 111 -5.11 5.41 -5.86
CA GLY A 111 -4.27 4.50 -6.64
C GLY A 111 -3.40 3.63 -5.76
N GLU A 112 -2.95 2.52 -6.33
CA GLU A 112 -2.19 1.48 -5.64
C GLU A 112 -1.08 0.95 -6.56
N ALA A 113 0.13 0.84 -6.01
CA ALA A 113 1.24 0.19 -6.65
C ALA A 113 1.78 -0.90 -5.71
N ILE A 114 1.52 -2.16 -6.09
CA ILE A 114 1.97 -3.34 -5.34
C ILE A 114 3.42 -3.61 -5.73
N PHE A 115 4.33 -3.54 -4.76
CA PHE A 115 5.75 -3.85 -4.95
C PHE A 115 6.08 -5.29 -4.54
N SER A 116 5.40 -5.78 -3.51
CA SER A 116 5.45 -7.17 -3.06
C SER A 116 4.20 -7.49 -2.23
N ASP A 117 4.03 -8.75 -1.85
CA ASP A 117 2.97 -9.16 -0.94
C ASP A 117 3.00 -8.37 0.38
N LEU A 118 4.18 -7.94 0.83
CA LEU A 118 4.36 -7.22 2.10
C LEU A 118 4.34 -5.70 1.93
N GLN A 119 4.36 -5.17 0.70
CA GLN A 119 4.61 -3.75 0.44
C GLN A 119 3.72 -3.20 -0.67
N THR A 120 2.91 -2.21 -0.34
CA THR A 120 2.07 -1.50 -1.30
C THR A 120 2.17 0.00 -1.08
N GLU A 121 2.37 0.75 -2.15
CA GLU A 121 2.25 2.21 -2.16
C GLU A 121 0.83 2.60 -2.49
N PHE A 122 0.27 3.52 -1.71
CA PHE A 122 -1.05 4.10 -1.91
C PHE A 122 -0.89 5.57 -2.25
N SER A 123 -1.55 6.00 -3.33
CA SER A 123 -1.78 7.41 -3.63
C SER A 123 -3.11 7.85 -3.04
N TYR A 124 -3.18 9.07 -2.51
CA TYR A 124 -4.39 9.60 -1.90
C TYR A 124 -4.65 11.06 -2.27
N ILE A 125 -5.89 11.51 -2.09
CA ILE A 125 -6.30 12.91 -2.28
C ILE A 125 -7.12 13.33 -1.06
N CYS A 126 -6.77 14.46 -0.46
CA CYS A 126 -7.52 15.10 0.63
C CYS A 126 -8.29 16.29 0.09
N LYS A 127 -9.62 16.30 0.27
CA LYS A 127 -10.46 17.46 -0.07
C LYS A 127 -11.49 17.70 1.03
N PRO A 128 -11.47 18.86 1.71
CA PRO A 128 -10.36 19.82 1.78
C PRO A 128 -9.08 19.20 2.39
N THR A 129 -7.91 19.81 2.28
CA THR A 129 -6.72 19.32 3.00
C THR A 129 -6.89 19.49 4.52
N PRO A 130 -6.15 18.74 5.36
CA PRO A 130 -6.16 18.97 6.81
C PRO A 130 -5.82 20.42 7.17
N GLU A 131 -4.88 21.02 6.46
CA GLU A 131 -4.45 22.41 6.66
C GLU A 131 -5.57 23.40 6.31
N GLU A 132 -6.31 23.16 5.22
CA GLU A 132 -7.50 23.95 4.85
C GLU A 132 -8.62 23.85 5.90
N ARG A 133 -8.64 22.76 6.68
CA ARG A 133 -9.54 22.59 7.83
C ARG A 133 -9.00 23.20 9.13
N GLY A 134 -7.82 23.81 9.11
CA GLY A 134 -7.14 24.33 10.31
C GLY A 134 -6.60 23.24 11.24
N LEU A 135 -6.46 22.00 10.76
CA LEU A 135 -5.97 20.86 11.54
C LEU A 135 -4.46 20.69 11.40
N LYS A 136 -3.80 20.30 12.49
CA LYS A 136 -2.42 19.80 12.46
C LYS A 136 -2.44 18.30 12.28
N VAL A 137 -1.78 17.80 11.24
CA VAL A 137 -1.60 16.36 11.01
C VAL A 137 -0.68 15.78 12.09
N PRO A 138 -1.19 14.94 13.03
CA PRO A 138 -0.37 14.32 14.04
C PRO A 138 0.56 13.28 13.41
N ARG A 139 1.66 12.98 14.10
CA ARG A 139 2.55 11.88 13.73
C ARG A 139 2.36 10.74 14.71
N LEU A 140 2.20 9.53 14.18
CA LEU A 140 2.21 8.32 15.00
C LEU A 140 3.65 8.00 15.44
N PRO A 141 3.84 7.31 16.58
CA PRO A 141 5.15 6.87 17.00
C PRO A 141 5.81 6.00 15.92
N GLY A 142 7.09 6.28 15.65
CA GLY A 142 7.93 5.46 14.79
C GLY A 142 8.66 4.39 15.61
N ARG A 143 9.17 3.36 14.92
CA ARG A 143 10.22 2.51 15.49
C ARG A 143 11.55 3.25 15.34
N GLY A 144 12.17 3.58 16.47
CA GLY A 144 13.54 4.05 16.54
C GLY A 144 14.53 2.93 16.28
#